data_AF-A0A963S670-F1
#
_entry.id   AF-A0A963S670-F1
#
_cell.length_a   1.000
_cell.length_b   1.000
_cell.length_c   1.000
_cell.angle_alpha   90.00
_cell.angle_beta   90.00
_cell.angle_gamma   90.00
#
_symmetry.space_group_name_H-M   'P 1'
#
loop_
_entity.id
_entity.type
_entity.pdbx_description
1 polymer ?
#
loop_
_entity_poly.entity_id
_entity_poly.type
_entity_poly.pdbx_seq_one_letter_code
_entity_poly.pdbx_strand_id
1 'polypeptide(L)'
;MGKLKRAEYEDLLEPLELELVAMARWAAKTGARILVILEGRDTAGKSGVIRAISDRLNPRQVRTVALGKPSEREQGQWYFQRYV
;
A
#
# COMPACT_ATOMS: atom_id res chain seq x y z
N MET A 1 22.60 10.06 3.48
CA MET A 1 21.85 9.77 4.72
C MET A 1 22.15 8.32 5.11
N GLY A 2 22.60 8.07 6.34
CA GLY A 2 22.87 6.70 6.82
C GLY A 2 21.57 5.93 7.07
N LYS A 3 21.66 4.60 7.23
CA LYS A 3 20.52 3.77 7.63
C LYS A 3 20.13 4.11 9.07
N LEU A 4 18.84 4.37 9.31
CA LEU A 4 18.32 4.59 10.66
C LEU A 4 18.53 3.35 11.54
N LYS A 5 18.79 3.57 12.82
CA LYS A 5 18.70 2.48 13.81
C LYS A 5 17.24 2.06 13.93
N ARG A 6 17.00 0.80 14.30
CA ARG A 6 15.64 0.26 14.40
C ARG A 6 14.75 1.06 15.37
N ALA A 7 15.27 1.38 16.55
CA ALA A 7 14.54 2.18 17.54
C ALA A 7 14.14 3.55 16.98
N GLU A 8 15.10 4.28 16.39
CA GLU A 8 14.84 5.58 15.76
C GLU A 8 13.81 5.50 14.62
N TYR A 9 13.85 4.44 13.82
CA TYR A 9 12.84 4.19 12.80
C TYR A 9 11.44 3.96 13.40
N GLU A 10 11.34 3.16 14.47
CA GLU A 10 10.08 2.87 15.16
C GLU A 10 9.50 4.14 15.80
N ASP A 11 10.33 4.95 16.46
CA ASP A 11 9.93 6.24 17.07
C ASP A 11 9.39 7.23 16.03
N LEU A 12 9.96 7.24 14.83
CA LEU A 12 9.49 8.07 13.71
C LEU A 12 8.24 7.50 13.02
N LEU A 13 8.08 6.18 13.03
CA LEU A 13 6.98 5.50 12.36
C LEU A 13 5.67 5.62 13.16
N GLU A 14 5.73 5.50 14.48
CA GLU A 14 4.55 5.52 15.36
C GLU A 14 3.59 6.72 15.11
N PRO A 15 4.05 7.99 15.08
CA PRO A 15 3.14 9.11 14.81
C PRO A 15 2.53 9.05 13.40
N LEU A 16 3.26 8.51 12.41
CA LEU A 16 2.76 8.36 11.05
C LEU A 16 1.67 7.29 10.96
N GLU A 17 1.78 6.21 11.75
CA GLU A 17 0.75 5.16 11.82
C GLU A 17 -0.56 5.71 12.41
N LEU A 18 -0.49 6.61 13.40
CA LEU A 18 -1.66 7.27 13.96
C LEU A 18 -2.38 8.15 12.91
N GLU A 19 -1.61 8.96 12.19
CA GLU A 19 -2.16 9.80 11.11
C GLU A 19 -2.72 8.96 9.96
N LEU A 20 -2.10 7.82 9.64
CA LEU A 20 -2.61 6.88 8.65
C LEU A 20 -4.00 6.33 9.03
N VAL A 21 -4.19 5.98 10.31
CA VAL A 21 -5.50 5.54 10.83
C VAL A 21 -6.51 6.68 10.81
N ALA A 22 -6.11 7.90 11.16
CA ALA A 22 -6.97 9.08 11.09
C ALA A 22 -7.44 9.36 9.65
N MET A 23 -6.51 9.29 8.69
CA MET A 23 -6.80 9.43 7.26
C MET A 23 -7.76 8.34 6.77
N ALA A 24 -7.58 7.09 7.18
CA ALA A 24 -8.47 6.00 6.78
C ALA A 24 -9.90 6.19 7.33
N ARG A 25 -10.04 6.65 8.58
CA ARG A 25 -11.34 7.00 9.17
C ARG A 25 -11.98 8.17 8.44
N TRP A 26 -11.20 9.19 8.09
CA TRP A 26 -11.67 10.30 7.28
C TRP A 26 -12.20 9.84 5.92
N ALA A 27 -11.43 9.01 5.20
CA ALA A 27 -11.82 8.50 3.89
C ALA A 27 -13.13 7.70 3.96
N ALA A 28 -13.29 6.87 5.00
CA ALA A 28 -14.53 6.14 5.25
C ALA A 28 -15.72 7.07 5.53
N LYS A 29 -15.50 8.16 6.28
CA LYS A 29 -16.56 9.14 6.61
C LYS A 29 -16.98 9.98 5.40
N THR A 30 -16.03 10.36 4.54
CA THR A 30 -16.28 11.25 3.39
C THR A 30 -16.63 10.50 2.11
N GLY A 31 -16.38 9.18 2.06
CA GLY A 31 -16.47 8.40 0.84
C GLY A 31 -15.28 8.61 -0.11
N ALA A 32 -14.20 9.24 0.35
CA ALA A 32 -12.99 9.38 -0.45
C ALA A 32 -12.37 8.01 -0.75
N ARG A 33 -11.82 7.87 -1.97
CA ARG A 33 -11.16 6.65 -2.44
C ARG A 33 -9.71 6.95 -2.70
N ILE A 34 -8.82 6.13 -2.16
CA ILE A 34 -7.36 6.34 -2.20
C ILE A 34 -6.73 5.15 -2.91
N LEU A 35 -5.91 5.42 -3.93
CA LEU A 35 -5.10 4.42 -4.63
C LEU A 35 -3.62 4.74 -4.39
N VAL A 36 -2.87 3.74 -3.95
CA VAL A 36 -1.42 3.81 -3.78
C VAL A 36 -0.77 2.82 -4.73
N ILE A 37 0.07 3.31 -5.64
CA ILE A 37 0.82 2.50 -6.61
C ILE A 37 2.27 2.43 -6.13
N LEU A 38 2.78 1.22 -5.92
CA LEU A 38 4.16 0.98 -5.47
C LEU A 38 4.94 0.28 -6.58
N GLU A 39 5.84 1.04 -7.22
CA GLU A 39 6.74 0.55 -8.27
C GLU A 39 8.20 0.60 -7.82
N GLY A 40 9.05 -0.19 -8.48
CA GLY A 40 10.48 -0.21 -8.20
C GLY A 40 11.14 -1.52 -8.57
N ARG A 41 12.47 -1.56 -8.53
CA ARG A 41 13.26 -2.76 -8.84
C ARG A 41 12.94 -3.92 -7.90
N ASP A 42 13.29 -5.12 -8.33
CA ASP A 42 13.31 -6.27 -7.45
C ASP A 42 14.20 -5.97 -6.23
N THR A 43 13.80 -6.54 -5.09
CA THR A 43 14.44 -6.35 -3.77
C THR A 43 14.48 -4.91 -3.23
N ALA A 44 13.86 -3.93 -3.89
CA ALA A 44 13.79 -2.53 -3.43
C ALA A 44 12.95 -2.30 -2.15
N GLY A 45 12.31 -3.34 -1.60
CA GLY A 45 11.57 -3.24 -0.33
C GLY A 45 10.08 -2.93 -0.46
N LYS A 46 9.49 -3.03 -1.66
CA LYS A 46 8.05 -2.77 -1.91
C LYS A 46 7.11 -3.50 -0.94
N SER A 47 7.36 -4.79 -0.69
CA SER A 47 6.55 -5.59 0.26
C SER A 47 6.63 -5.09 1.70
N GLY A 48 7.77 -4.51 2.10
CA GLY A 48 7.92 -3.89 3.42
C GLY A 48 7.07 -2.63 3.57
N VAL A 49 7.04 -1.80 2.52
CA VAL A 49 6.18 -0.61 2.47
C VAL A 49 4.70 -0.97 2.49
N ILE A 50 4.29 -2.01 1.74
CA ILE A 50 2.91 -2.52 1.79
C ILE A 50 2.53 -2.89 3.22
N ARG A 51 3.38 -3.66 3.93
CA ARG A 51 3.11 -4.09 5.32
C ARG A 51 3.04 -2.92 6.28
N ALA A 52 3.98 -1.98 6.19
CA ALA A 52 3.98 -0.78 7.03
C ALA A 52 2.67 0.02 6.91
N ILE A 53 2.04 0.03 5.74
CA ILE A 53 0.74 0.66 5.52
C ILE A 53 -0.41 -0.26 5.97
N SER A 54 -0.43 -1.52 5.51
CA SER A 54 -1.58 -2.40 5.67
C SER A 54 -1.79 -2.89 7.10
N ASP A 55 -0.71 -3.15 7.84
CA ASP A 55 -0.77 -3.84 9.13
C ASP A 55 -1.42 -2.98 10.23
N ARG A 56 -1.51 -1.66 10.03
CA ARG A 56 -2.11 -0.71 10.97
C ARG A 56 -3.54 -0.32 10.63
N LEU A 57 -4.01 -0.72 9.46
CA LEU A 57 -5.33 -0.38 8.96
C LEU A 57 -6.31 -1.54 9.12
N ASN A 58 -7.60 -1.21 9.23
CA ASN A 58 -8.63 -2.25 9.26
C ASN A 58 -8.63 -2.99 7.90
N PRO A 59 -8.47 -4.33 7.87
CA PRO A 59 -8.42 -5.09 6.62
C PRO A 59 -9.71 -5.00 5.78
N ARG A 60 -10.82 -4.54 6.38
CA ARG A 60 -12.06 -4.28 5.64
C ARG A 60 -12.06 -2.95 4.87
N GLN A 61 -11.11 -2.05 5.19
CA GLN A 61 -10.99 -0.72 4.57
C GLN A 61 -9.86 -0.67 3.53
N VAL A 62 -8.97 -1.66 3.51
CA VAL A 62 -7.78 -1.69 2.65
C VAL A 62 -7.77 -2.97 1.82
N ARG A 63 -7.45 -2.82 0.54
CA ARG A 63 -7.25 -3.95 -0.39
C ARG A 63 -5.86 -3.85 -1.00
N THR A 64 -5.03 -4.85 -0.75
CA THR A 64 -3.75 -5.02 -1.45
C THR A 64 -3.99 -5.84 -2.72
N VAL A 65 -3.60 -5.31 -3.87
CA VAL A 65 -3.70 -5.99 -5.17
C VAL A 65 -2.30 -6.31 -5.67
N ALA A 66 -2.01 -7.60 -5.88
CA ALA A 66 -0.76 -8.08 -6.46
C ALA A 66 -1.11 -9.02 -7.62
N LEU A 67 -1.23 -8.45 -8.83
CA LEU A 67 -1.57 -9.24 -10.01
C LEU A 67 -0.38 -10.08 -10.46
N GLY A 68 -0.64 -11.36 -10.73
CA GLY A 68 0.33 -12.23 -11.40
C GLY A 68 0.48 -11.89 -12.89
N LYS A 69 1.29 -12.70 -13.58
CA LYS A 69 1.39 -12.67 -15.05
C LYS A 69 -0.02 -12.75 -15.66
N PRO A 70 -0.35 -11.93 -16.68
CA PRO A 70 -1.66 -11.98 -17.31
C PRO A 70 -1.92 -13.35 -17.94
N SER A 71 -3.10 -13.90 -17.69
CA SER A 71 -3.65 -15.08 -18.37
C SER A 71 -3.80 -14.84 -19.87
N GLU A 72 -3.98 -15.91 -20.66
CA GLU A 72 -4.21 -15.81 -22.10
C GLU A 72 -5.39 -14.90 -22.43
N ARG A 73 -6.47 -15.00 -21.65
CA ARG A 73 -7.64 -14.13 -21.81
C ARG A 73 -7.31 -12.66 -21.52
N GLU A 74 -6.57 -12.37 -20.45
CA GLU A 74 -6.17 -11.00 -20.10
C GLU A 74 -5.21 -10.39 -21.14
N GLN A 75 -4.37 -11.21 -21.79
CA GLN A 75 -3.48 -10.74 -22.85
C GLN A 75 -4.24 -10.30 -24.11
N GLY A 76 -5.40 -10.89 -24.38
CA GLY A 76 -6.30 -10.48 -25.46
C GLY A 76 -7.23 -9.31 -25.12
N GLN A 77 -7.24 -8.87 -23.86
CA GLN A 77 -8.05 -7.75 -23.37
C GLN A 77 -7.31 -6.43 -23.50
N TRP A 78 -8.03 -5.32 -23.31
CA TRP A 78 -7.39 -4.03 -23.14
C TRP A 78 -6.52 -4.05 -21.87
N TYR A 79 -5.26 -3.62 -21.98
CA TYR A 79 -4.26 -3.72 -20.90
C TYR A 79 -4.74 -3.22 -19.53
N PHE A 80 -5.46 -2.09 -19.50
CA PHE A 80 -5.95 -1.49 -18.25
C PHE A 80 -7.13 -2.22 -17.63
N GLN A 81 -7.82 -3.09 -18.38
CA GLN A 81 -9.04 -3.77 -17.95
C GLN A 81 -8.83 -4.64 -16.70
N ARG A 82 -7.63 -5.18 -16.50
CA ARG A 82 -7.31 -6.00 -15.31
C ARG A 82 -7.06 -5.19 -14.04
N TYR A 83 -6.95 -3.86 -14.15
CA TYR A 83 -6.66 -2.95 -13.04
C TYR A 83 -7.87 -2.10 -12.59
N VAL A 84 -8.92 -2.03 -13.43
CA VAL A 84 -10.18 -1.31 -13.16
C VAL A 84 -11.19 -2.25 -12.52
#